data_AF-A0A0D3FPH8-F1
#
_entry.id   AF-A0A0D3FPH8-F1
#
_cell.length_a   1.000
_cell.length_b   1.000
_cell.length_c   1.000
_cell.angle_alpha   90.00
_cell.angle_beta   90.00
_cell.angle_gamma   90.00
#
_symmetry.space_group_name_H-M   'P 1'
#
loop_
_entity.id
_entity.type
_entity.pdbx_description
1 polymer ?
#
loop_
_entity_poly.entity_id
_entity_poly.type
_entity_poly.pdbx_seq_one_letter_code
_entity_poly.pdbx_strand_id
1 'polypeptide(L)'
;MAGLVGVWLGEFAKMGRGAASAADAGVGRRAQSEGESCKSKVGDGVVQEITTRTRDSSILLSDSEATPALSIGNVGQLAVDLLVSSSRARRVAYLDEPSVLPCAGNDAFGPDAVGDLALALEAYESPSHRLAFIQQRSPIITGMVVSFAKNVANFISSIEKDHVVILSSLDSGKRRIIDASSDMQVYYLSSYNEDGSDPKCENLGWKKLEEYDPSQQRWKCLASLVEGGHLSEDMTGDPEEMTINDYYSSLPFAALFSACKAKGLKVTCVLCYCSEGDNMPESFQLAEAACKLVAQGPEQFHGNGSNGWTIPLSWKSVYGPPPDLSIF
;
A
#
# COMPACT_ATOMS: atom_id res chain seq x y z
N MET A 1 34.81 -2.78 -22.94
CA MET A 1 34.86 -1.30 -22.82
C MET A 1 34.28 -0.94 -21.47
N ALA A 2 35.17 -0.70 -20.51
CA ALA A 2 34.87 -0.21 -19.18
C ALA A 2 35.18 1.29 -19.16
N GLY A 3 34.30 2.09 -18.56
CA GLY A 3 34.54 3.51 -18.33
C GLY A 3 33.38 4.40 -18.73
N LEU A 4 32.42 4.58 -17.81
CA LEU A 4 31.61 5.80 -17.63
C LEU A 4 30.58 5.58 -16.51
N VAL A 5 31.05 5.21 -15.31
CA VAL A 5 30.27 5.32 -14.07
C VAL A 5 31.24 5.86 -13.03
N GLY A 6 31.34 7.18 -12.94
CA GLY A 6 32.39 7.78 -12.10
C GLY A 6 32.48 9.29 -12.14
N VAL A 7 31.36 10.03 -12.24
CA VAL A 7 31.31 11.46 -11.89
C VAL A 7 29.86 11.82 -11.54
N TRP A 8 29.40 11.59 -10.30
CA TRP A 8 28.31 12.37 -9.67
C TRP A 8 28.06 11.98 -8.19
N LEU A 9 29.11 11.89 -7.38
CA LEU A 9 29.00 11.66 -5.92
C LEU A 9 29.94 12.56 -5.10
N GLY A 10 30.45 13.65 -5.70
CA GLY A 10 31.55 14.45 -5.14
C GLY A 10 31.21 15.82 -4.54
N GLU A 11 29.99 16.38 -4.71
CA GLU A 11 29.78 17.81 -4.41
C GLU A 11 28.63 18.18 -3.45
N PHE A 12 28.02 17.23 -2.72
CA PHE A 12 27.05 17.58 -1.66
C PHE A 12 27.63 17.63 -0.24
N ALA A 13 28.93 17.37 -0.06
CA ALA A 13 29.57 17.34 1.26
C ALA A 13 30.25 18.67 1.70
N LYS A 14 30.00 19.79 1.02
CA LYS A 14 30.61 21.10 1.35
C LYS A 14 29.65 22.28 1.20
N MET A 15 28.56 22.32 1.97
CA MET A 15 27.91 23.60 2.31
C MET A 15 27.01 23.47 3.54
N GLY A 16 27.66 23.34 4.70
CA GLY A 16 27.06 23.76 5.97
C GLY A 16 27.81 24.98 6.49
N ARG A 17 27.12 26.14 6.57
CA ARG A 17 27.16 27.14 7.67
C ARG A 17 26.67 28.54 7.22
N GLY A 18 25.74 29.09 8.01
CA GLY A 18 25.29 30.50 8.02
C GLY A 18 23.97 30.74 7.28
N ALA A 19 22.97 31.48 7.75
CA ALA A 19 22.79 32.35 8.90
C ALA A 19 21.27 32.53 9.14
N ALA A 20 20.81 32.53 10.39
CA ALA A 20 20.24 33.67 11.14
C ALA A 20 18.70 33.74 11.15
N SER A 21 18.15 34.02 12.33
CA SER A 21 16.72 34.11 12.62
C SER A 21 16.19 35.52 12.33
N ALA A 22 14.90 35.63 12.02
CA ALA A 22 14.18 36.89 11.98
C ALA A 22 12.83 36.76 12.68
N ALA A 23 12.58 37.72 13.56
CA ALA A 23 11.50 37.77 14.53
C ALA A 23 10.21 38.42 13.98
N ASP A 24 9.11 37.98 14.58
CA ASP A 24 7.98 38.75 15.13
C ASP A 24 7.48 40.02 14.42
N ALA A 25 6.24 39.97 13.94
CA ALA A 25 5.38 41.15 13.76
C ALA A 25 3.91 40.72 13.89
N GLY A 26 3.35 40.89 15.08
CA GLY A 26 1.91 40.76 15.32
C GLY A 26 1.13 42.01 14.94
N VAL A 27 -0.07 41.84 14.36
CA VAL A 27 -1.21 42.76 14.48
C VAL A 27 -2.49 41.92 14.48
N GLY A 28 -3.32 42.09 15.50
CA GLY A 28 -4.61 41.39 15.63
C GLY A 28 -5.83 42.27 15.31
N ARG A 29 -6.96 41.64 14.98
CA ARG A 29 -8.21 41.62 15.76
C ARG A 29 -9.39 40.99 14.99
N ARG A 30 -10.03 40.02 15.67
CA ARG A 30 -11.47 39.69 15.82
C ARG A 30 -12.42 39.68 14.61
N ALA A 31 -13.01 38.51 14.37
CA ALA A 31 -14.46 38.26 14.58
C ALA A 31 -14.71 36.76 14.83
N GLN A 32 -15.65 36.45 15.72
CA GLN A 32 -16.05 35.11 16.18
C GLN A 32 -17.14 34.52 15.28
N SER A 33 -17.13 33.19 15.10
CA SER A 33 -18.33 32.33 15.19
C SER A 33 -17.91 30.89 15.47
N GLU A 34 -18.66 30.25 16.37
CA GLU A 34 -18.34 29.03 17.09
C GLU A 34 -18.49 27.75 16.25
N GLY A 35 -17.64 26.77 16.56
CA GLY A 35 -17.72 25.37 16.16
C GLY A 35 -16.66 24.62 16.97
N GLU A 36 -17.09 23.85 17.98
CA GLU A 36 -16.20 23.16 18.90
C GLU A 36 -15.35 22.11 18.16
N SER A 37 -14.03 22.34 18.12
CA SER A 37 -13.02 21.40 17.62
C SER A 37 -12.06 21.09 18.76
N CYS A 38 -12.03 19.81 19.19
CA CYS A 38 -11.06 19.31 20.14
C CYS A 38 -9.69 19.15 19.46
N LYS A 39 -8.81 20.13 19.63
CA LYS A 39 -7.41 20.06 19.20
C LYS A 39 -6.56 19.27 20.21
N SER A 40 -6.09 18.09 19.84
CA SER A 40 -4.96 17.44 20.51
C SER A 40 -3.65 17.85 19.84
N LYS A 41 -2.74 18.47 20.60
CA LYS A 41 -1.35 18.73 20.20
C LYS A 41 -0.45 17.62 20.75
N VAL A 42 0.19 16.82 19.90
CA VAL A 42 1.50 16.19 20.13
C VAL A 42 2.18 15.94 18.77
N GLY A 43 3.41 16.46 18.62
CA GLY A 43 4.55 15.92 17.85
C GLY A 43 4.43 15.68 16.33
N ASP A 44 5.21 16.46 15.55
CA ASP A 44 5.64 16.30 14.15
C ASP A 44 4.97 15.20 13.29
N GLY A 45 4.16 15.66 12.34
CA GLY A 45 3.46 14.87 11.34
C GLY A 45 2.08 15.49 11.10
N VAL A 46 1.89 16.18 9.98
CA VAL A 46 0.63 16.84 9.65
C VAL A 46 -0.44 15.77 9.38
N VAL A 47 -1.31 15.52 10.35
CA VAL A 47 -2.55 14.76 10.15
C VAL A 47 -3.59 15.71 9.57
N GLN A 48 -3.84 15.64 8.26
CA GLN A 48 -5.05 16.23 7.68
C GLN A 48 -6.26 15.36 7.99
N GLU A 49 -7.34 16.03 8.35
CA GLU A 49 -8.54 15.52 9.01
C GLU A 49 -9.31 14.54 8.10
N ILE A 50 -9.30 13.24 8.42
CA ILE A 50 -10.22 12.29 7.79
C ILE A 50 -11.61 12.50 8.39
N THR A 51 -12.52 13.04 7.58
CA THR A 51 -13.84 13.49 8.01
C THR A 51 -14.80 12.34 8.36
N THR A 52 -14.53 11.10 7.94
CA THR A 52 -15.51 10.01 8.08
C THR A 52 -15.01 8.89 9.00
N ARG A 53 -15.30 9.06 10.29
CA ARG A 53 -15.24 8.01 11.32
C ARG A 53 -16.48 7.11 11.23
N THR A 54 -16.63 6.36 10.15
CA THR A 54 -17.74 5.42 9.98
C THR A 54 -17.32 4.02 10.41
N ARG A 55 -17.91 3.53 11.52
CA ARG A 55 -17.89 2.10 11.88
C ARG A 55 -18.50 1.28 10.74
N ASP A 56 -18.09 0.02 10.58
CA ASP A 56 -18.28 -0.89 9.44
C ASP A 56 -17.78 -0.36 8.08
N SER A 57 -16.51 0.06 8.02
CA SER A 57 -15.85 0.35 6.75
C SER A 57 -14.50 -0.36 6.63
N SER A 58 -14.23 -0.88 5.43
CA SER A 58 -12.98 -1.55 5.11
C SER A 58 -11.98 -0.56 4.53
N ILE A 59 -10.70 -0.75 4.87
CA ILE A 59 -9.61 -0.03 4.20
C ILE A 59 -8.83 -0.99 3.30
N LEU A 60 -8.65 -0.59 2.04
CA LEU A 60 -7.89 -1.34 1.06
C LEU A 60 -6.52 -0.69 0.88
N LEU A 61 -5.48 -1.46 1.15
CA LEU A 61 -4.09 -1.02 1.10
C LEU A 61 -3.39 -1.79 0.00
N SER A 62 -2.64 -1.07 -0.83
CA SER A 62 -1.58 -1.71 -1.61
C SER A 62 -0.31 -1.75 -0.77
N ASP A 63 0.50 -2.78 -0.95
CA ASP A 63 1.87 -2.81 -0.42
C ASP A 63 2.89 -2.55 -1.55
N SER A 64 4.15 -2.28 -1.19
CA SER A 64 5.21 -2.10 -2.19
C SER A 64 6.57 -2.51 -1.67
N GLU A 65 7.32 -3.26 -2.48
CA GLU A 65 8.69 -3.69 -2.19
C GLU A 65 9.70 -2.53 -2.24
N ALA A 66 10.89 -2.73 -1.65
CA ALA A 66 11.97 -1.74 -1.55
C ALA A 66 12.90 -1.69 -2.79
N THR A 67 12.61 -2.48 -3.82
CA THR A 67 13.24 -2.37 -5.13
C THR A 67 12.48 -1.33 -5.96
N PRO A 68 13.04 -0.75 -7.04
CA PRO A 68 12.27 0.15 -7.92
C PRO A 68 11.03 -0.52 -8.55
N ALA A 69 10.84 -1.83 -8.36
CA ALA A 69 9.59 -2.53 -8.56
C ALA A 69 8.74 -2.45 -7.28
N LEU A 70 7.66 -1.70 -7.40
CA LEU A 70 6.69 -1.36 -6.39
C LEU A 70 5.77 -2.59 -6.12
N SER A 71 6.26 -3.60 -5.41
CA SER A 71 5.67 -4.97 -5.39
C SER A 71 5.91 -5.70 -6.72
N ILE A 72 5.89 -7.03 -6.70
CA ILE A 72 6.12 -7.82 -7.91
C ILE A 72 5.02 -7.51 -8.93
N GLY A 73 5.35 -6.91 -10.06
CA GLY A 73 4.37 -6.54 -11.08
C GLY A 73 3.42 -5.39 -10.71
N ASN A 74 3.62 -4.69 -9.59
CA ASN A 74 2.79 -3.57 -9.11
C ASN A 74 1.28 -3.87 -9.00
N VAL A 75 0.89 -5.15 -8.90
CA VAL A 75 -0.51 -5.59 -9.05
C VAL A 75 -1.40 -4.99 -7.98
N GLY A 76 -0.95 -4.95 -6.73
CA GLY A 76 -1.69 -4.34 -5.61
C GLY A 76 -2.01 -2.88 -5.86
N GLN A 77 -1.04 -2.11 -6.38
CA GLN A 77 -1.21 -0.69 -6.68
C GLN A 77 -2.13 -0.47 -7.87
N LEU A 78 -1.99 -1.26 -8.93
CA LEU A 78 -2.89 -1.22 -10.09
C LEU A 78 -4.33 -1.60 -9.69
N ALA A 79 -4.50 -2.52 -8.75
CA ALA A 79 -5.81 -2.89 -8.23
C ALA A 79 -6.45 -1.75 -7.43
N VAL A 80 -5.69 -1.06 -6.55
CA VAL A 80 -6.18 0.12 -5.84
C VAL A 80 -6.52 1.25 -6.81
N ASP A 81 -5.73 1.43 -7.87
CA ASP A 81 -6.00 2.38 -8.94
C ASP A 81 -7.39 2.19 -9.58
N LEU A 82 -7.71 0.93 -9.92
CA LEU A 82 -9.01 0.54 -10.46
C LEU A 82 -10.14 0.79 -9.45
N LEU A 83 -9.92 0.45 -8.17
CA LEU A 83 -10.91 0.62 -7.11
C LEU A 83 -11.22 2.10 -6.83
N VAL A 84 -10.18 2.95 -6.76
CA VAL A 84 -10.32 4.41 -6.57
C VAL A 84 -11.09 5.01 -7.74
N SER A 85 -10.68 4.70 -8.97
CA SER A 85 -11.33 5.22 -10.19
C SER A 85 -12.79 4.78 -10.30
N SER A 86 -13.07 3.49 -10.07
CA SER A 86 -14.40 2.90 -10.28
C SER A 86 -15.39 3.27 -9.19
N SER A 87 -14.91 3.49 -7.97
CA SER A 87 -15.73 3.96 -6.84
C SER A 87 -15.92 5.48 -6.82
N ARG A 88 -15.23 6.20 -7.73
CA ARG A 88 -15.13 7.66 -7.74
C ARG A 88 -14.70 8.19 -6.37
N ALA A 89 -13.78 7.48 -5.73
CA ALA A 89 -13.25 7.88 -4.43
C ALA A 89 -12.55 9.23 -4.56
N ARG A 90 -12.71 10.08 -3.54
CA ARG A 90 -12.03 11.38 -3.47
C ARG A 90 -10.82 11.26 -2.57
N ARG A 91 -9.72 11.90 -2.94
CA ARG A 91 -8.56 12.03 -2.05
C ARG A 91 -8.98 12.84 -0.82
N VAL A 92 -8.67 12.32 0.36
CA VAL A 92 -9.01 12.94 1.65
C VAL A 92 -7.77 13.32 2.46
N ALA A 93 -6.62 12.71 2.20
CA ALA A 93 -5.38 13.07 2.88
C ALA A 93 -4.13 12.69 2.06
N TYR A 94 -3.04 13.39 2.36
CA TYR A 94 -1.68 12.97 2.04
C TYR A 94 -1.04 12.41 3.30
N LEU A 95 -0.36 11.26 3.17
CA LEU A 95 0.31 10.61 4.28
C LEU A 95 1.81 10.89 4.17
N ASP A 96 2.30 11.77 5.05
CA ASP A 96 3.73 12.07 5.15
C ASP A 96 4.42 10.95 5.93
N GLU A 97 4.97 9.98 5.20
CA GLU A 97 5.61 8.80 5.77
C GLU A 97 7.11 8.78 5.43
N PRO A 98 8.00 8.99 6.42
CA PRO A 98 9.45 9.10 6.18
C PRO A 98 10.09 7.81 5.65
N SER A 99 9.41 6.67 5.76
CA SER A 99 9.87 5.38 5.26
C SER A 99 9.63 5.19 3.75
N VAL A 100 8.98 6.13 3.06
CA VAL A 100 8.65 6.02 1.62
C VAL A 100 9.47 7.03 0.83
N LEU A 101 9.95 6.64 -0.36
CA LEU A 101 10.68 7.58 -1.22
C LEU A 101 9.75 8.71 -1.69
N PRO A 102 10.19 9.99 -1.63
CA PRO A 102 9.33 11.09 -2.07
C PRO A 102 9.12 11.04 -3.59
N CYS A 103 7.88 11.21 -4.03
CA CYS A 103 7.55 11.44 -5.43
C CYS A 103 6.46 12.52 -5.57
N ALA A 104 6.46 13.21 -6.71
CA ALA A 104 5.42 14.15 -7.09
C ALA A 104 5.11 13.99 -8.58
N GLY A 105 3.82 14.00 -8.92
CA GLY A 105 3.34 13.89 -10.29
C GLY A 105 2.00 14.60 -10.49
N ASN A 106 1.50 14.55 -11.73
CA ASN A 106 0.14 15.01 -12.04
C ASN A 106 -0.90 14.04 -11.45
N ASP A 107 -2.15 14.50 -11.32
CA ASP A 107 -3.27 13.64 -10.94
C ASP A 107 -3.35 12.41 -11.85
N ALA A 108 -3.43 11.23 -11.23
CA ALA A 108 -3.47 9.95 -11.92
C ALA A 108 -4.89 9.54 -12.36
N PHE A 109 -5.93 10.10 -11.75
CA PHE A 109 -7.30 9.61 -11.85
C PHE A 109 -8.22 10.49 -12.69
N GLY A 110 -8.19 11.81 -12.48
CA GLY A 110 -9.11 12.75 -13.12
C GLY A 110 -8.62 13.25 -14.48
N PRO A 111 -9.52 13.43 -15.48
CA PRO A 111 -9.22 14.21 -16.69
C PRO A 111 -9.14 15.71 -16.41
N ASP A 112 -9.73 16.14 -15.30
CA ASP A 112 -9.81 17.53 -14.91
C ASP A 112 -8.47 17.94 -14.27
N ALA A 113 -7.83 18.96 -14.84
CA ALA A 113 -6.64 19.56 -14.26
C ALA A 113 -7.05 20.40 -13.03
N VAL A 114 -7.36 19.72 -11.92
CA VAL A 114 -7.74 20.38 -10.65
C VAL A 114 -6.56 21.12 -10.02
N GLY A 115 -5.33 20.84 -10.49
CA GLY A 115 -4.09 21.44 -10.00
C GLY A 115 -3.50 20.71 -8.80
N ASP A 116 -4.04 19.54 -8.45
CA ASP A 116 -3.56 18.73 -7.35
C ASP A 116 -2.40 17.81 -7.78
N LEU A 117 -1.37 17.75 -6.94
CA LEU A 117 -0.26 16.82 -7.13
C LEU A 117 -0.63 15.44 -6.61
N ALA A 118 -0.24 14.42 -7.36
CA ALA A 118 -0.13 13.06 -6.87
C ALA A 118 1.18 12.90 -6.08
N LEU A 119 1.09 12.43 -4.83
CA LEU A 119 2.25 12.22 -3.95
C LEU A 119 2.51 10.74 -3.67
N ALA A 120 3.55 10.48 -2.88
CA ALA A 120 4.06 9.15 -2.53
C ALA A 120 3.01 8.22 -1.90
N LEU A 121 2.21 8.74 -0.97
CA LEU A 121 1.22 7.98 -0.22
C LEU A 121 -0.01 8.84 0.03
N GLU A 122 -1.16 8.35 -0.42
CA GLU A 122 -2.40 9.12 -0.47
C GLU A 122 -3.58 8.30 0.04
N ALA A 123 -4.44 8.92 0.84
CA ALA A 123 -5.68 8.31 1.29
C ALA A 123 -6.86 8.81 0.47
N TYR A 124 -7.70 7.88 0.00
CA TYR A 124 -8.92 8.14 -0.73
C TYR A 124 -10.13 7.55 0.01
N GLU A 125 -11.30 8.15 -0.17
CA GLU A 125 -12.54 7.67 0.43
C GLU A 125 -13.69 7.67 -0.57
N SER A 126 -14.49 6.60 -0.52
CA SER A 126 -15.76 6.49 -1.21
C SER A 126 -16.88 6.29 -0.18
N PRO A 127 -17.53 7.38 0.28
CA PRO A 127 -18.59 7.30 1.27
C PRO A 127 -19.77 6.45 0.83
N SER A 128 -20.10 6.44 -0.46
CA SER A 128 -21.20 5.63 -1.02
C SER A 128 -20.98 4.13 -0.87
N HIS A 129 -19.72 3.69 -0.85
CA HIS A 129 -19.36 2.28 -0.70
C HIS A 129 -18.88 1.95 0.72
N ARG A 130 -18.75 2.95 1.61
CA ARG A 130 -18.13 2.82 2.94
C ARG A 130 -16.73 2.20 2.84
N LEU A 131 -15.96 2.64 1.86
CA LEU A 131 -14.58 2.17 1.62
C LEU A 131 -13.59 3.32 1.71
N ALA A 132 -12.42 3.03 2.28
CA ALA A 132 -11.25 3.87 2.20
C ALA A 132 -10.13 3.11 1.47
N PHE A 133 -9.23 3.85 0.84
CA PHE A 133 -8.10 3.30 0.09
C PHE A 133 -6.83 4.04 0.48
N ILE A 134 -5.70 3.33 0.58
CA ILE A 134 -4.38 3.95 0.61
C ILE A 134 -3.64 3.54 -0.66
N GLN A 135 -3.36 4.54 -1.49
CA GLN A 135 -2.58 4.39 -2.71
C GLN A 135 -1.13 4.73 -2.41
N GLN A 136 -0.24 3.78 -2.67
CA GLN A 136 1.20 4.00 -2.68
C GLN A 136 1.68 4.19 -4.14
N ARG A 137 2.55 5.16 -4.37
CA ARG A 137 3.12 5.50 -5.69
C ARG A 137 4.62 5.35 -5.78
N SER A 138 5.28 5.12 -4.64
CA SER A 138 6.74 5.12 -4.50
C SER A 138 7.17 4.08 -3.47
N PRO A 139 8.33 3.44 -3.65
CA PRO A 139 8.70 2.27 -2.86
C PRO A 139 9.10 2.64 -1.44
N ILE A 140 9.00 1.65 -0.56
CA ILE A 140 9.47 1.75 0.82
C ILE A 140 11.00 1.75 0.79
N ILE A 141 11.63 2.62 1.59
CA ILE A 141 13.08 2.65 1.77
C ILE A 141 13.55 1.30 2.35
N THR A 142 14.58 0.72 1.75
CA THR A 142 15.17 -0.55 2.22
C THR A 142 15.50 -0.50 3.71
N GLY A 143 15.06 -1.51 4.46
CA GLY A 143 15.23 -1.60 5.91
C GLY A 143 14.16 -0.87 6.73
N MET A 144 13.27 -0.09 6.11
CA MET A 144 12.24 0.68 6.81
C MET A 144 10.85 0.02 6.80
N VAL A 145 10.71 -1.19 6.22
CA VAL A 145 9.43 -1.89 6.06
C VAL A 145 8.66 -2.07 7.38
N VAL A 146 9.35 -2.42 8.46
CA VAL A 146 8.71 -2.56 9.79
C VAL A 146 8.25 -1.20 10.33
N SER A 147 9.06 -0.16 10.18
CA SER A 147 8.71 1.21 10.59
C SER A 147 7.49 1.72 9.82
N PHE A 148 7.50 1.56 8.50
CA PHE A 148 6.38 1.84 7.62
C PHE A 148 5.11 1.12 8.07
N ALA A 149 5.18 -0.20 8.26
CA ALA A 149 4.03 -1.00 8.65
C ALA A 149 3.44 -0.56 10.00
N LYS A 150 4.29 -0.23 10.98
CA LYS A 150 3.86 0.28 12.30
C LYS A 150 3.17 1.63 12.17
N ASN A 151 3.73 2.55 11.38
CA ASN A 151 3.16 3.90 11.19
C ASN A 151 1.81 3.83 10.48
N VAL A 152 1.71 3.04 9.41
CA VAL A 152 0.46 2.80 8.67
C VAL A 152 -0.58 2.13 9.58
N ALA A 153 -0.20 1.11 10.36
CA ALA A 153 -1.12 0.45 11.29
C ALA A 153 -1.61 1.39 12.41
N ASN A 154 -0.73 2.27 12.92
CA ASN A 154 -1.10 3.31 13.89
C ASN A 154 -2.12 4.29 13.30
N PHE A 155 -1.87 4.74 12.07
CA PHE A 155 -2.78 5.62 11.36
C PHE A 155 -4.15 4.95 11.14
N ILE A 156 -4.19 3.71 10.67
CA ILE A 156 -5.44 2.97 10.44
C ILE A 156 -6.22 2.77 11.75
N SER A 157 -5.51 2.43 12.82
CA SER A 157 -6.11 2.30 14.15
C SER A 157 -6.74 3.62 14.63
N SER A 158 -6.17 4.77 14.24
CA SER A 158 -6.69 6.10 14.62
C SER A 158 -7.98 6.52 13.90
N ILE A 159 -8.29 5.90 12.75
CA ILE A 159 -9.47 6.24 11.93
C ILE A 159 -10.66 5.29 12.15
N GLU A 160 -10.60 4.43 13.17
CA GLU A 160 -11.68 3.51 13.61
C GLU A 160 -12.25 2.63 12.47
N LYS A 161 -11.39 2.14 11.56
CA LYS A 161 -11.78 1.16 10.53
C LYS A 161 -11.71 -0.26 11.08
N ASP A 162 -12.74 -1.07 10.83
CA ASP A 162 -12.89 -2.39 11.45
C ASP A 162 -12.16 -3.51 10.71
N HIS A 163 -11.95 -3.37 9.39
CA HIS A 163 -11.35 -4.40 8.55
C HIS A 163 -10.34 -3.81 7.56
N VAL A 164 -9.11 -4.28 7.65
CA VAL A 164 -8.01 -3.96 6.73
C VAL A 164 -7.90 -5.06 5.69
N VAL A 165 -7.87 -4.66 4.42
CA VAL A 165 -7.61 -5.55 3.29
C VAL A 165 -6.32 -5.13 2.61
N ILE A 166 -5.33 -6.03 2.58
CA ILE A 166 -4.03 -5.76 1.95
C ILE A 166 -4.01 -6.46 0.59
N LEU A 167 -3.77 -5.71 -0.48
CA LEU A 167 -3.67 -6.19 -1.85
C LEU A 167 -2.20 -6.26 -2.24
N SER A 168 -1.71 -7.47 -2.47
CA SER A 168 -0.31 -7.72 -2.82
C SER A 168 -0.21 -8.80 -3.89
N SER A 169 0.90 -8.81 -4.59
CA SER A 169 1.31 -9.87 -5.51
C SER A 169 2.49 -10.67 -4.94
N LEU A 170 2.67 -11.88 -5.46
CA LEU A 170 3.73 -12.82 -5.11
C LEU A 170 4.47 -13.26 -6.38
N ASP A 171 5.73 -13.66 -6.23
CA ASP A 171 6.58 -14.11 -7.34
C ASP A 171 6.10 -15.47 -7.86
N SER A 172 5.63 -15.50 -9.11
CA SER A 172 5.23 -16.75 -9.77
C SER A 172 6.35 -17.80 -9.77
N GLY A 173 7.62 -17.39 -9.76
CA GLY A 173 8.79 -18.26 -9.66
C GLY A 173 8.97 -18.92 -8.29
N LYS A 174 8.32 -18.40 -7.23
CA LYS A 174 8.31 -18.99 -5.88
C LYS A 174 7.16 -19.96 -5.67
N ARG A 175 6.22 -20.03 -6.61
CA ARG A 175 5.05 -20.89 -6.53
C ARG A 175 5.45 -22.37 -6.61
N ARG A 176 5.22 -23.12 -5.53
CA ARG A 176 5.62 -24.54 -5.44
C ARG A 176 4.65 -25.49 -6.14
N ILE A 177 3.36 -25.14 -6.18
CA ILE A 177 2.30 -25.98 -6.75
C ILE A 177 1.65 -25.22 -7.91
N ILE A 178 1.93 -25.67 -9.12
CA ILE A 178 1.24 -25.20 -10.33
C ILE A 178 0.04 -26.11 -10.53
N ASP A 179 -1.13 -25.58 -10.18
CA ASP A 179 -2.38 -26.22 -10.52
C ASP A 179 -2.76 -25.80 -11.94
N ALA A 180 -2.49 -26.67 -12.90
CA ALA A 180 -2.73 -26.44 -14.33
C ALA A 180 -4.24 -26.43 -14.70
N SER A 181 -5.14 -26.66 -13.74
CA SER A 181 -6.58 -26.80 -13.98
C SER A 181 -7.39 -25.52 -13.77
N SER A 182 -6.80 -24.46 -13.22
CA SER A 182 -7.49 -23.19 -13.00
C SER A 182 -6.68 -22.03 -13.55
N ASP A 183 -7.29 -21.33 -14.50
CA ASP A 183 -6.90 -19.97 -14.86
C ASP A 183 -6.94 -19.12 -13.59
N MET A 184 -5.80 -18.50 -13.28
CA MET A 184 -5.52 -17.47 -12.26
C MET A 184 -6.19 -17.63 -10.88
N GLN A 185 -5.37 -17.84 -9.85
CA GLN A 185 -5.82 -18.19 -8.49
C GLN A 185 -5.60 -17.04 -7.51
N VAL A 186 -6.66 -16.72 -6.76
CA VAL A 186 -6.59 -15.81 -5.61
C VAL A 186 -6.16 -16.60 -4.38
N TYR A 187 -5.14 -16.07 -3.72
CA TYR A 187 -4.62 -16.55 -2.45
C TYR A 187 -4.99 -15.58 -1.34
N TYR A 188 -5.07 -16.07 -0.09
CA TYR A 188 -5.38 -15.21 1.03
C TYR A 188 -4.62 -15.58 2.31
N LEU A 189 -4.46 -14.59 3.18
CA LEU A 189 -4.02 -14.76 4.57
C LEU A 189 -4.90 -13.88 5.46
N SER A 190 -5.57 -14.45 6.46
CA SER A 190 -6.50 -13.70 7.32
C SER A 190 -6.10 -13.76 8.78
N SER A 191 -6.44 -12.72 9.53
CA SER A 191 -6.31 -12.69 10.99
C SER A 191 -7.50 -13.34 11.70
N TYR A 192 -8.47 -13.91 10.97
CA TYR A 192 -9.68 -14.52 11.53
C TYR A 192 -9.37 -15.72 12.44
N ASN A 193 -8.59 -16.67 11.93
CA ASN A 193 -8.02 -17.77 12.71
C ASN A 193 -6.50 -17.59 12.87
N GLU A 194 -5.92 -18.15 13.93
CA GLU A 194 -4.48 -18.02 14.20
C GLU A 194 -3.60 -18.62 13.10
N ASP A 195 -4.09 -19.69 12.46
CA ASP A 195 -3.45 -20.41 11.36
C ASP A 195 -3.58 -19.73 9.98
N GLY A 196 -4.17 -18.54 9.95
CA GLY A 196 -4.37 -17.75 8.73
C GLY A 196 -5.65 -18.04 7.96
N SER A 197 -6.45 -19.03 8.37
CA SER A 197 -7.68 -19.43 7.66
C SER A 197 -8.86 -18.49 7.90
N ASP A 198 -9.79 -18.44 6.94
CA ASP A 198 -11.01 -17.64 7.02
C ASP A 198 -12.15 -18.31 6.23
N PRO A 199 -13.23 -18.74 6.90
CA PRO A 199 -14.37 -19.38 6.24
C PRO A 199 -14.99 -18.53 5.13
N LYS A 200 -14.92 -17.20 5.22
CA LYS A 200 -15.43 -16.32 4.17
C LYS A 200 -14.59 -16.43 2.89
N CYS A 201 -13.27 -16.49 3.01
CA CYS A 201 -12.37 -16.62 1.87
C CYS A 201 -12.44 -18.02 1.25
N GLU A 202 -12.59 -19.06 2.09
CA GLU A 202 -12.79 -20.44 1.63
C GLU A 202 -14.09 -20.61 0.84
N ASN A 203 -15.19 -19.99 1.30
CA ASN A 203 -16.47 -19.98 0.58
C ASN A 203 -16.40 -19.25 -0.77
N LEU A 204 -15.45 -18.31 -0.94
CA LEU A 204 -15.17 -17.67 -2.23
C LEU A 204 -14.28 -18.53 -3.15
N GLY A 205 -13.86 -19.72 -2.69
CA GLY A 205 -13.00 -20.64 -3.43
C GLY A 205 -11.53 -20.23 -3.45
N TRP A 206 -11.11 -19.32 -2.57
CA TRP A 206 -9.74 -18.83 -2.52
C TRP A 206 -8.83 -19.79 -1.76
N LYS A 207 -7.55 -19.83 -2.16
CA LYS A 207 -6.55 -20.71 -1.53
C LYS A 207 -5.87 -19.99 -0.37
N LYS A 208 -5.79 -20.62 0.80
CA LYS A 208 -4.98 -20.08 1.90
C LYS A 208 -3.51 -20.06 1.49
N LEU A 209 -2.75 -19.06 1.93
CA LEU A 209 -1.29 -19.04 1.82
C LEU A 209 -0.71 -20.12 2.75
N GLU A 210 -0.32 -21.26 2.19
CA GLU A 210 0.12 -22.44 2.96
C GLU A 210 1.45 -22.20 3.69
N GLU A 211 2.26 -21.25 3.20
CA GLU A 211 3.57 -20.92 3.75
C GLU A 211 3.50 -20.02 5.00
N TYR A 212 2.31 -19.52 5.35
CA TYR A 212 2.12 -18.83 6.61
C TYR A 212 2.02 -19.82 7.77
N ASP A 213 2.97 -19.72 8.70
CA ASP A 213 2.96 -20.46 9.95
C ASP A 213 3.48 -19.56 11.08
N PRO A 214 2.61 -19.14 12.02
CA PRO A 214 3.01 -18.25 13.12
C PRO A 214 3.98 -18.91 14.10
N SER A 215 4.16 -20.23 14.05
CA SER A 215 5.11 -20.95 14.89
C SER A 215 6.54 -20.89 14.36
N GLN A 216 6.73 -20.55 13.07
CA GLN A 216 8.05 -20.44 12.45
C GLN A 216 8.82 -19.21 12.94
N GLN A 217 10.14 -19.36 13.04
CA GLN A 217 11.03 -18.38 13.67
C GLN A 217 10.97 -16.98 13.02
N ARG A 218 10.83 -16.90 11.70
CA ARG A 218 10.77 -15.61 10.98
C ARG A 218 9.47 -14.85 11.21
N TRP A 219 8.33 -15.54 11.13
CA TRP A 219 7.02 -14.96 11.46
C TRP A 219 6.98 -14.48 12.92
N LYS A 220 7.57 -15.25 13.85
CA LYS A 220 7.77 -14.82 15.25
C LYS A 220 8.66 -13.59 15.38
N CYS A 221 9.78 -13.57 14.65
CA CYS A 221 10.70 -12.43 14.66
C CYS A 221 10.00 -11.16 14.16
N LEU A 222 9.29 -11.25 13.04
CA LEU A 222 8.51 -10.15 12.48
C LEU A 222 7.44 -9.66 13.45
N ALA A 223 6.68 -10.57 14.07
CA ALA A 223 5.68 -10.24 15.09
C ALA A 223 6.32 -9.50 16.29
N SER A 224 7.44 -10.00 16.80
CA SER A 224 8.19 -9.35 17.90
C SER A 224 8.67 -7.95 17.50
N LEU A 225 9.22 -7.79 16.30
CA LEU A 225 9.68 -6.49 15.78
C LEU A 225 8.56 -5.46 15.69
N VAL A 226 7.37 -5.85 15.20
CA VAL A 226 6.23 -4.92 15.11
C VAL A 226 5.69 -4.54 16.49
N GLU A 227 5.72 -5.46 17.46
CA GLU A 227 5.33 -5.23 18.86
C GLU A 227 6.35 -4.40 19.66
N GLY A 228 7.54 -4.15 19.11
CA GLY A 228 8.59 -3.33 19.74
C GLY A 228 9.64 -4.12 20.52
N GLY A 229 9.71 -5.44 20.29
CA GLY A 229 10.81 -6.28 20.74
C GLY A 229 12.15 -5.91 20.09
N HIS A 230 13.25 -6.22 20.79
CA HIS A 230 14.61 -6.04 20.28
C HIS A 230 15.05 -7.30 19.53
N LEU A 231 15.80 -7.14 18.43
CA LEU A 231 16.48 -8.28 17.80
C LEU A 231 17.50 -8.85 18.79
N SER A 232 17.40 -10.13 19.10
CA SER A 232 18.50 -10.85 19.74
C SER A 232 19.60 -11.08 18.70
N GLU A 233 20.85 -10.78 19.05
CA GLU A 233 22.04 -10.91 18.18
C GLU A 233 22.32 -12.37 17.71
N ASP A 234 21.61 -13.36 18.27
CA ASP A 234 21.72 -14.80 17.93
C ASP A 234 21.08 -15.22 16.59
N MET A 235 20.61 -14.28 15.77
CA MET A 235 19.86 -14.57 14.52
C MET A 235 20.75 -14.68 13.27
N THR A 236 22.01 -15.12 13.42
CA THR A 236 22.90 -15.46 12.30
C THR A 236 22.75 -16.94 11.94
N GLY A 237 21.63 -17.28 11.29
CA GLY A 237 21.48 -18.57 10.61
C GLY A 237 22.32 -18.64 9.33
N ASP A 238 22.60 -19.86 8.88
CA ASP A 238 23.36 -20.17 7.68
C ASP A 238 22.70 -19.52 6.42
N PRO A 239 23.42 -18.69 5.64
CA PRO A 239 22.90 -18.07 4.42
C PRO A 239 22.32 -19.06 3.39
N GLU A 240 22.78 -20.32 3.41
CA GLU A 240 22.30 -21.36 2.49
C GLU A 240 20.93 -21.96 2.89
N GLU A 241 20.49 -21.78 4.14
CA GLU A 241 19.15 -22.14 4.62
C GLU A 241 18.08 -21.06 4.32
N MET A 242 18.41 -20.05 3.49
CA MET A 242 17.50 -19.09 2.83
C MET A 242 16.52 -19.82 1.90
N THR A 243 15.69 -20.66 2.49
CA THR A 243 14.63 -21.39 1.84
C THR A 243 13.53 -20.44 1.42
N ILE A 244 12.69 -20.87 0.48
CA ILE A 244 11.50 -20.17 -0.02
C ILE A 244 10.60 -19.61 1.10
N ASN A 245 10.70 -20.12 2.33
CA ASN A 245 9.96 -19.61 3.50
C ASN A 245 10.38 -18.20 3.95
N ASP A 246 11.63 -17.79 3.72
CA ASP A 246 12.11 -16.44 4.07
C ASP A 246 11.46 -15.38 3.16
N TYR A 247 11.09 -15.76 1.94
CA TYR A 247 10.51 -14.86 0.95
C TYR A 247 9.22 -14.20 1.47
N TYR A 248 8.20 -14.98 1.82
CA TYR A 248 6.88 -14.43 2.19
C TYR A 248 6.92 -13.54 3.43
N SER A 249 7.66 -13.93 4.46
CA SER A 249 7.78 -13.16 5.70
C SER A 249 8.62 -11.88 5.55
N SER A 250 9.45 -11.79 4.49
CA SER A 250 10.21 -10.58 4.16
C SER A 250 9.42 -9.54 3.38
N LEU A 251 8.28 -9.93 2.80
CA LEU A 251 7.49 -9.05 1.95
C LEU A 251 6.72 -7.99 2.77
N PRO A 252 6.49 -6.79 2.20
CA PRO A 252 5.79 -5.70 2.88
C PRO A 252 4.38 -6.08 3.38
N PHE A 253 3.62 -6.88 2.63
CA PHE A 253 2.30 -7.35 3.07
C PHE A 253 2.38 -8.08 4.42
N ALA A 254 3.43 -8.86 4.67
CA ALA A 254 3.60 -9.63 5.90
C ALA A 254 3.84 -8.70 7.11
N ALA A 255 4.63 -7.65 6.90
CA ALA A 255 4.87 -6.63 7.92
C ALA A 255 3.60 -5.83 8.24
N LEU A 256 2.86 -5.40 7.20
CA LEU A 256 1.57 -4.72 7.34
C LEU A 256 0.55 -5.61 8.04
N PHE A 257 0.45 -6.89 7.66
CA PHE A 257 -0.41 -7.88 8.30
C PHE A 257 -0.09 -8.00 9.78
N SER A 258 1.18 -8.21 10.13
CA SER A 258 1.63 -8.38 11.51
C SER A 258 1.40 -7.11 12.34
N ALA A 259 1.72 -5.94 11.80
CA ALA A 259 1.52 -4.67 12.49
C ALA A 259 0.04 -4.35 12.74
N CYS A 260 -0.82 -4.56 11.73
CA CYS A 260 -2.26 -4.33 11.87
C CYS A 260 -2.89 -5.35 12.84
N LYS A 261 -2.48 -6.63 12.77
CA LYS A 261 -2.90 -7.67 13.72
C LYS A 261 -2.49 -7.32 15.16
N ALA A 262 -1.26 -6.85 15.38
CA ALA A 262 -0.78 -6.40 16.69
C ALA A 262 -1.56 -5.19 17.25
N LYS A 263 -2.19 -4.40 16.38
CA LYS A 263 -3.12 -3.32 16.76
C LYS A 263 -4.55 -3.80 17.06
N GLY A 264 -4.81 -5.10 16.97
CA GLY A 264 -6.13 -5.68 17.17
C GLY A 264 -7.10 -5.44 16.02
N LEU A 265 -6.61 -5.03 14.85
CA LEU A 265 -7.43 -4.85 13.65
C LEU A 265 -7.73 -6.21 13.02
N LYS A 266 -8.93 -6.37 12.43
CA LYS A 266 -9.19 -7.48 11.52
C LYS A 266 -8.43 -7.22 10.22
N VAL A 267 -7.64 -8.19 9.75
CA VAL A 267 -6.81 -8.04 8.55
C VAL A 267 -7.01 -9.23 7.62
N THR A 268 -7.13 -8.97 6.32
CA THR A 268 -7.11 -10.01 5.29
C THR A 268 -6.21 -9.57 4.14
N CYS A 269 -5.14 -10.30 3.87
CA CYS A 269 -4.35 -10.14 2.67
C CYS A 269 -5.02 -10.91 1.53
N VAL A 270 -5.23 -10.25 0.39
CA VAL A 270 -5.64 -10.84 -0.88
C VAL A 270 -4.42 -10.81 -1.78
N LEU A 271 -4.03 -11.99 -2.27
CA LEU A 271 -2.75 -12.24 -2.90
C LEU A 271 -2.97 -12.89 -4.27
N CYS A 272 -2.10 -12.57 -5.23
CA CYS A 272 -2.04 -13.31 -6.49
C CYS A 272 -0.58 -13.52 -6.89
N TYR A 273 -0.30 -14.63 -7.59
CA TYR A 273 1.01 -14.83 -8.20
C TYR A 273 1.07 -14.12 -9.55
N CYS A 274 2.15 -13.41 -9.83
CA CYS A 274 2.37 -12.78 -11.11
C CYS A 274 3.83 -12.86 -11.53
N SER A 275 4.08 -12.67 -12.81
CA SER A 275 5.42 -12.58 -13.39
C SER A 275 5.73 -11.12 -13.72
N GLU A 276 6.99 -10.80 -14.04
CA GLU A 276 7.31 -9.48 -14.58
C GLU A 276 6.61 -9.27 -15.93
N GLY A 277 6.15 -8.04 -16.17
CA GLY A 277 5.50 -7.65 -17.42
C GLY A 277 4.24 -6.81 -17.22
N ASP A 278 3.32 -6.93 -18.18
CA ASP A 278 2.01 -6.30 -18.14
C ASP A 278 1.08 -7.10 -17.22
N ASN A 279 0.93 -6.60 -15.99
CA ASN A 279 0.11 -7.24 -14.96
C ASN A 279 -1.25 -6.55 -14.79
N MET A 280 -1.73 -5.83 -15.82
CA MET A 280 -3.08 -5.28 -15.78
C MET A 280 -4.15 -6.36 -15.58
N PRO A 281 -4.13 -7.52 -16.27
CA PRO A 281 -5.11 -8.60 -16.05
C PRO A 281 -5.18 -9.08 -14.59
N GLU A 282 -4.03 -9.30 -13.96
CA GLU A 282 -3.90 -9.69 -12.54
C GLU A 282 -4.50 -8.62 -11.64
N SER A 283 -4.31 -7.34 -11.96
CA SER A 283 -4.83 -6.24 -11.16
C SER A 283 -6.36 -6.15 -11.18
N PHE A 284 -7.00 -6.43 -12.32
CA PHE A 284 -8.46 -6.54 -12.39
C PHE A 284 -8.99 -7.65 -11.50
N GLN A 285 -8.34 -8.80 -11.51
CA GLN A 285 -8.75 -9.94 -10.68
C GLN A 285 -8.56 -9.66 -9.20
N LEU A 286 -7.44 -9.06 -8.83
CA LEU A 286 -7.16 -8.69 -7.44
C LEU A 286 -8.17 -7.64 -6.95
N ALA A 287 -8.51 -6.67 -7.80
CA ALA A 287 -9.56 -5.70 -7.51
C ALA A 287 -10.95 -6.34 -7.42
N GLU A 288 -11.28 -7.29 -8.29
CA GLU A 288 -12.55 -8.03 -8.23
C GLU A 288 -12.64 -8.91 -6.97
N ALA A 289 -11.55 -9.56 -6.60
CA ALA A 289 -11.45 -10.34 -5.38
C ALA A 289 -11.66 -9.45 -4.15
N ALA A 290 -10.97 -8.32 -4.10
CA ALA A 290 -11.17 -7.30 -3.08
C ALA A 290 -12.65 -6.89 -2.98
N CYS A 291 -13.28 -6.59 -4.12
CA CYS A 291 -14.72 -6.30 -4.19
C CYS A 291 -15.55 -7.43 -3.61
N LYS A 292 -15.35 -8.70 -3.97
CA LYS A 292 -16.09 -9.85 -3.41
C LYS A 292 -15.92 -10.00 -1.89
N LEU A 293 -14.76 -9.59 -1.36
CA LEU A 293 -14.49 -9.63 0.08
C LEU A 293 -15.17 -8.50 0.85
N VAL A 294 -15.11 -7.25 0.37
CA VAL A 294 -15.59 -6.08 1.13
C VAL A 294 -16.97 -5.58 0.70
N ALA A 295 -17.40 -5.90 -0.52
CA ALA A 295 -18.64 -5.47 -1.16
C ALA A 295 -19.39 -6.69 -1.71
N GLN A 296 -20.70 -6.61 -1.92
CA GLN A 296 -21.47 -7.77 -2.39
C GLN A 296 -21.38 -7.96 -3.93
N GLY A 297 -20.36 -7.39 -4.59
CA GLY A 297 -20.03 -7.59 -6.01
C GLY A 297 -19.49 -6.32 -6.70
N PRO A 298 -18.74 -6.47 -7.82
CA PRO A 298 -18.20 -5.33 -8.59
C PRO A 298 -19.30 -4.45 -9.22
N GLU A 299 -20.51 -4.97 -9.42
CA GLU A 299 -21.66 -4.21 -9.97
C GLU A 299 -22.12 -3.05 -9.07
N GLN A 300 -21.66 -3.01 -7.82
CA GLN A 300 -21.88 -1.86 -6.95
C GLN A 300 -21.02 -0.65 -7.35
N PHE A 301 -19.90 -0.88 -8.04
CA PHE A 301 -19.06 0.19 -8.55
C PHE A 301 -19.62 0.69 -9.89
N HIS A 302 -20.02 1.96 -9.94
CA HIS A 302 -20.53 2.60 -11.15
C HIS A 302 -19.41 3.04 -12.10
N GLY A 303 -18.52 2.10 -12.47
CA GLY A 303 -17.52 2.38 -13.49
C GLY A 303 -18.13 2.40 -14.89
N ASN A 304 -17.67 3.32 -15.74
CA ASN A 304 -18.23 3.53 -17.07
C ASN A 304 -17.66 2.55 -18.13
N GLY A 305 -16.79 1.61 -17.76
CA GLY A 305 -16.19 0.63 -18.68
C GLY A 305 -17.04 -0.62 -18.91
N SER A 306 -16.69 -1.41 -19.94
CA SER A 306 -17.46 -2.58 -20.39
C SER A 306 -17.63 -3.68 -19.34
N ASN A 307 -16.78 -3.70 -18.31
CA ASN A 307 -16.79 -4.69 -17.22
C ASN A 307 -17.08 -4.05 -15.85
N GLY A 308 -17.66 -2.84 -15.82
CA GLY A 308 -17.94 -2.11 -14.57
C GLY A 308 -16.72 -1.38 -13.96
N TRP A 309 -15.54 -1.53 -14.56
CA TRP A 309 -14.31 -0.85 -14.13
C TRP A 309 -14.09 0.46 -14.88
N THR A 310 -13.59 1.49 -14.18
CA THR A 310 -13.05 2.71 -14.78
C THR A 310 -11.54 2.64 -14.78
N ILE A 311 -10.94 2.74 -15.96
CA ILE A 311 -9.49 2.76 -16.12
C ILE A 311 -8.97 4.14 -15.70
N PRO A 312 -7.98 4.23 -14.80
CA PRO A 312 -7.34 5.49 -14.44
C PRO A 312 -6.75 6.19 -15.67
N LEU A 313 -6.74 7.52 -15.66
CA LEU A 313 -6.18 8.29 -16.77
C LEU A 313 -4.69 8.00 -16.98
N SER A 314 -3.93 7.82 -15.91
CA SER A 314 -2.50 7.51 -15.93
C SER A 314 -2.16 6.26 -16.73
N TRP A 315 -3.10 5.31 -16.84
CA TRP A 315 -2.87 4.05 -17.56
C TRP A 315 -2.77 4.24 -19.09
N LYS A 316 -3.31 5.35 -19.63
CA LYS A 316 -3.20 5.66 -21.07
C LYS A 316 -1.77 5.87 -21.55
N SER A 317 -0.85 6.20 -20.64
CA SER A 317 0.56 6.48 -20.95
C SER A 317 1.53 5.42 -20.41
N VAL A 318 1.04 4.26 -19.96
CA VAL A 318 1.89 3.19 -19.40
C VAL A 318 2.91 2.66 -20.41
N TYR A 319 2.57 2.64 -21.69
CA TYR A 319 3.49 2.26 -22.77
C TYR A 319 4.27 3.44 -23.36
N GLY A 320 4.25 4.60 -22.68
CA GLY A 320 4.86 5.84 -23.15
C GLY A 320 3.98 6.60 -24.14
N PRO A 321 4.46 7.77 -24.60
CA PRO A 321 3.81 8.50 -25.68
C PRO A 321 3.83 7.67 -26.97
N PRO A 322 2.88 7.90 -27.90
CA PRO A 322 2.96 7.29 -29.23
C PRO A 322 4.32 7.58 -29.85
N PRO A 323 4.92 6.63 -30.59
CA PRO A 323 6.22 6.83 -31.18
C PRO A 323 6.18 8.05 -32.11
N ASP A 324 7.25 8.83 -32.09
CA ASP A 324 7.38 9.98 -32.99
C ASP A 324 7.31 9.48 -34.43
N LEU A 325 6.23 9.79 -35.15
CA LEU A 325 6.02 9.31 -36.51
C LEU A 325 7.11 9.79 -37.48
N SER A 326 7.93 10.77 -37.11
CA SER A 326 9.09 11.20 -37.91
C SER A 326 10.25 10.19 -37.93
N ILE A 327 10.20 9.14 -37.10
CA ILE A 327 11.21 8.05 -37.08
C ILE A 327 10.90 6.91 -38.04
N PHE A 328 9.72 6.92 -38.69
CA PHE A 328 9.27 5.95 -39.69
C PHE A 328 9.18 6.61 -41.07
#